data_AF-A0A528CI43-F1
#
_entry.id   AF-A0A528CI43-F1
#
_cell.length_a   1.000
_cell.length_b   1.000
_cell.length_c   1.000
_cell.angle_alpha   90.00
_cell.angle_beta   90.00
_cell.angle_gamma   90.00
#
_symmetry.space_group_name_H-M   'P 1'
#
loop_
_entity.id
_entity.type
_entity.pdbx_description
1 polymer ?
#
loop_
_entity_poly.entity_id
_entity_poly.type
_entity_poly.pdbx_seq_one_letter_code
_entity_poly.pdbx_strand_id
1 'polypeptide(L)' 'MNLASIDLNLLVAFDALLSEGSVSGAAARIGLSQPAMSKRLGHLRRLFAD' A
#
# COMPACT_ATOMS: atom_id res chain seq x y z
N MET A 1 0.54 -18.62 5.65
CA MET A 1 0.91 -17.21 5.49
C MET A 1 1.74 -16.78 6.69
N ASN A 2 3.01 -16.44 6.51
CA ASN A 2 3.84 -15.94 7.60
C ASN A 2 3.62 -14.42 7.74
N LEU A 3 2.87 -13.99 8.75
CA LEU A 3 2.58 -12.57 8.99
C LEU A 3 3.85 -11.75 9.25
N ALA A 4 4.92 -12.36 9.76
CA ALA A 4 6.20 -11.69 9.99
C ALA A 4 6.98 -11.42 8.68
N SER A 5 6.63 -12.08 7.57
CA SER A 5 7.20 -11.81 6.25
C SER A 5 6.38 -10.82 5.41
N ILE A 6 5.22 -10.39 5.89
CA ILE A 6 4.45 -9.34 5.24
C ILE A 6 5.13 -8.01 5.57
N ASP A 7 5.60 -7.33 4.52
CA ASP A 7 6.11 -5.97 4.66
C ASP A 7 5.01 -5.08 5.25
N LEU A 8 5.16 -4.68 6.52
CA LEU A 8 4.20 -3.88 7.27
C LEU A 8 3.92 -2.53 6.59
N ASN A 9 4.84 -2.05 5.74
CA ASN A 9 4.61 -0.86 4.94
C ASN A 9 3.48 -1.03 3.91
N LEU A 10 3.11 -2.26 3.56
CA LEU A 10 1.97 -2.54 2.70
C LEU A 10 0.65 -2.24 3.42
N LEU A 11 0.56 -2.54 4.72
CA LEU A 11 -0.62 -2.21 5.53
C LEU A 11 -0.77 -0.70 5.72
N VAL A 12 0.34 0.02 5.92
CA VAL A 12 0.36 1.49 5.98
C VAL A 12 -0.10 2.11 4.65
N ALA A 13 0.36 1.57 3.51
CA ALA A 13 -0.08 2.01 2.20
C ALA A 13 -1.58 1.75 1.95
N PHE A 14 -2.10 0.64 2.46
CA PHE A 14 -3.51 0.28 2.36
C PHE A 14 -4.40 1.21 3.22
N ASP A 15 -4.02 1.46 4.47
CA ASP A 15 -4.71 2.39 5.36
C ASP A 15 -4.78 3.82 4.77
N ALA A 16 -3.65 4.29 4.22
CA ALA A 16 -3.60 5.58 3.54
C ALA A 16 -4.55 5.63 2.33
N LEU A 17 -4.62 4.55 1.55
CA LEU A 17 -5.55 4.47 0.41
C LEU A 17 -7.01 4.51 0.85
N LEU A 18 -7.38 3.77 1.90
CA LEU A 18 -8.75 3.75 2.42
C LEU A 18 -9.16 5.12 2.99
N SER A 19 -8.22 5.81 3.63
CA SER A 19 -8.48 7.14 4.20
C SER A 19 -8.61 8.23 3.14
N GLU A 20 -7.73 8.24 2.14
CA GLU A 20 -7.65 9.31 1.14
C GLU A 20 -8.54 9.07 -0.09
N GLY A 21 -9.03 7.84 -0.30
CA GLY A 21 -9.86 7.45 -1.44
C GLY A 21 -9.17 7.56 -2.81
N SER A 22 -7.89 7.94 -2.84
CA SER A 22 -7.12 8.15 -4.07
C SER A 22 -5.65 7.76 -3.87
N VAL A 23 -5.04 7.21 -4.92
CA VAL A 23 -3.63 6.79 -4.90
C VAL A 23 -2.70 7.99 -4.73
N SER A 24 -3.00 9.11 -5.38
CA SER A 24 -2.20 10.34 -5.30
C SER A 24 -2.27 10.97 -3.90
N GLY A 25 -3.46 11.07 -3.30
CA GLY A 25 -3.62 11.57 -1.93
C GLY A 25 -2.94 10.67 -0.91
N ALA A 26 -3.13 9.35 -1.03
CA ALA A 26 -2.47 8.37 -0.18
C ALA A 26 -0.94 8.47 -0.27
N ALA A 27 -0.39 8.62 -1.47
CA ALA A 27 1.05 8.79 -1.68
C ALA A 27 1.57 10.06 -1.01
N ALA A 28 0.88 11.19 -1.19
CA ALA A 28 1.23 12.45 -0.55
C ALA A 28 1.20 12.35 0.99
N ARG A 29 0.16 11.71 1.55
CA ARG A 29 -0.01 11.53 3.00
C ARG A 29 1.15 10.80 3.67
N ILE A 30 1.72 9.78 3.03
CA ILE A 30 2.81 8.97 3.60
C ILE A 30 4.19 9.27 3.00
N GLY A 31 4.33 10.39 2.29
CA GLY A 31 5.62 10.85 1.75
C GLY A 31 6.19 9.98 0.61
N LEU A 32 5.32 9.33 -0.17
CA LEU A 32 5.71 8.54 -1.34
C LEU A 32 5.40 9.27 -2.64
N SER A 33 6.10 8.87 -3.71
CA SER A 33 5.65 9.17 -5.06
C SER A 33 4.45 8.28 -5.43
N GLN A 34 3.56 8.79 -6.29
CA GLN A 34 2.41 8.02 -6.78
C GLN A 34 2.82 6.70 -7.49
N PRO A 35 3.92 6.62 -8.28
CA PRO A 35 4.41 5.34 -8.80
C PRO A 35 4.86 4.35 -7.71
N ALA A 36 5.53 4.83 -6.66
CA ALA A 36 5.94 3.98 -5.54
C ALA A 36 4.72 3.43 -4.78
N MET A 37 3.68 4.25 -4.60
CA MET A 37 2.41 3.83 -4.01
C MET A 37 1.73 2.74 -4.87
N SER A 38 1.58 2.96 -6.18
CA SER A 38 0.99 1.98 -7.09
C SER A 38 1.73 0.63 -7.07
N LYS A 39 3.06 0.65 -6.99
CA LYS A 39 3.86 -0.58 -6.86
C LYS A 39 3.55 -1.33 -5.56
N ARG A 40 3.48 -0.62 -4.42
CA ARG A 40 3.13 -1.22 -3.12
C ARG A 40 1.72 -1.81 -3.12
N LEU A 41 0.73 -1.09 -3.64
CA LEU A 41 -0.64 -1.61 -3.77
C LEU A 41 -0.72 -2.84 -4.68
N GLY A 42 0.09 -2.90 -5.74
CA GLY A 42 0.22 -4.09 -6.59
C GLY A 42 0.88 -5.28 -5.90
N HIS A 43 1.82 -5.04 -4.96
CA HIS A 43 2.37 -6.09 -4.09
C HIS A 43 1.31 -6.61 -3.11
N LEU A 44 0.59 -5.69 -2.45
CA LEU A 44 -0.51 -6.01 -1.55
C LEU A 44 -1.58 -6.87 -2.25
N ARG A 45 -1.98 -6.49 -3.48
CA ARG A 45 -2.98 -7.25 -4.24
C ARG A 45 -2.54 -8.67 -4.57
N ARG A 46 -1.27 -8.87 -4.92
CA ARG A 46 -0.71 -10.22 -5.17
C ARG A 46 -0.65 -11.08 -3.92
N LEU A 47 -0.42 -10.46 -2.77
CA LEU A 47 -0.35 -11.16 -1.49
C LEU A 47 -1.71 -11.68 -1.00
N PHE A 48 -2.81 -11.01 -1.37
CA PHE A 48 -4.18 -11.38 -0.95
C PHE A 48 -5.01 -12.06 -2.06
N ALA A 49 -4.53 -12.09 -3.30
CA ALA A 49 -5.22 -12.71 -4.43
C ALA A 49 -4.75 -14.14 -4.71
N ASP A 50 -4.16 -14.80 -3.70
CA ASP A 50 -3.78 -16.22 -3.69
C ASP A 50 -4.31 -16.87 -2.40
#